data_AF-A0A9D5EFS1-F1
#
_entry.id   AF-A0A9D5EFS1-F1
#
_cell.length_a   1.000
_cell.length_b   1.000
_cell.length_c   1.000
_cell.angle_alpha   90.00
_cell.angle_beta   90.00
_cell.angle_gamma   90.00
#
_symmetry.space_group_name_H-M   'P 1'
#
loop_
_entity.id
_entity.type
_entity.pdbx_description
1 polymer ?
#
loop_
_entity_poly.entity_id
_entity_poly.type
_entity_poly.pdbx_seq_one_letter_code
_entity_poly.pdbx_strand_id
1 'polypeptide(L)'
;MAAPEFITVTKDGAEGVTYVCGCPCEPTAAPTAEGPGMEHCCCGKVHFVGAGATSALGNYLDERAARRKREPRYERGATSVTLAGKPTEVAWAFPID
;
A
#
# COMPACT_ATOMS: atom_id res chain seq x y z
N MET A 1 2.84 15.94 -3.63
CA MET A 1 4.24 15.51 -3.88
C MET A 1 4.27 14.54 -5.05
N ALA A 2 5.46 14.14 -5.52
CA ALA A 2 5.55 13.00 -6.45
C ALA A 2 5.09 11.72 -5.72
N ALA A 3 4.39 10.83 -6.43
CA ALA A 3 4.04 9.53 -5.87
C ALA A 3 5.32 8.78 -5.45
N PRO A 4 5.28 7.98 -4.37
CA PRO A 4 6.41 7.14 -4.03
C PRO A 4 6.71 6.16 -5.16
N GLU A 5 8.00 5.88 -5.34
CA GLU A 5 8.45 4.93 -6.34
C GLU A 5 8.09 3.52 -5.88
N PHE A 6 7.27 2.85 -6.68
CA PHE A 6 6.84 1.47 -6.46
C PHE A 6 7.64 0.54 -7.37
N ILE A 7 8.17 -0.52 -6.78
CA ILE A 7 9.01 -1.50 -7.45
C ILE A 7 8.26 -2.83 -7.45
N THR A 8 8.16 -3.45 -8.62
CA THR A 8 7.61 -4.79 -8.76
C THR A 8 8.66 -5.83 -8.34
N VAL A 9 8.27 -6.75 -7.48
CA VAL A 9 9.14 -7.81 -6.97
C VAL A 9 8.44 -9.16 -7.08
N THR A 10 9.19 -10.22 -7.33
CA THR A 10 8.68 -11.59 -7.29
C THR A 10 9.14 -12.23 -5.98
N LYS A 11 8.19 -12.69 -5.16
CA LYS A 11 8.47 -13.37 -3.89
C LYS A 11 7.63 -14.65 -3.83
N ASP A 12 8.28 -15.78 -3.60
CA ASP A 12 7.63 -17.10 -3.49
C ASP A 12 6.72 -17.47 -4.69
N GLY A 13 7.07 -16.98 -5.89
CA GLY A 13 6.30 -17.21 -7.12
C GLY A 13 5.11 -16.26 -7.32
N ALA A 14 4.88 -15.31 -6.41
CA ALA A 14 3.88 -14.25 -6.57
C ALA A 14 4.55 -12.91 -6.91
N GLU A 15 3.98 -12.19 -7.88
CA GLU A 15 4.37 -10.80 -8.15
C GLU A 15 3.67 -9.85 -7.17
N GLY A 16 4.47 -9.04 -6.49
CA GLY A 16 4.02 -8.02 -5.55
C GLY A 16 4.67 -6.68 -5.83
N VAL A 17 4.28 -5.70 -5.04
CA VAL A 17 4.74 -4.32 -5.15
C VAL A 17 5.31 -3.89 -3.81
N THR A 18 6.53 -3.39 -3.85
CA THR A 18 7.21 -2.75 -2.73
C THR A 18 7.45 -1.28 -3.01
N TYR A 19 7.85 -0.53 -2.01
CA TYR A 19 8.34 0.84 -2.15
C TYR A 19 9.59 1.04 -1.31
N VAL A 20 10.46 1.96 -1.74
CA VAL A 20 11.65 2.31 -0.97
C VAL A 20 11.21 3.06 0.28
N CYS A 21 11.39 2.43 1.43
CA CYS A 21 11.21 3.08 2.71
C CYS A 21 12.56 3.46 3.32
N GLY A 22 12.61 4.55 4.10
CA GLY A 22 13.77 4.86 4.92
C GLY A 22 13.95 3.94 6.13
N CYS A 23 12.96 3.06 6.39
CA CYS A 23 13.06 1.96 7.35
C CYS A 23 13.76 0.76 6.68
N PRO A 24 14.43 -0.15 7.43
CA PRO A 24 14.97 -1.40 6.87
C PRO A 24 13.88 -2.41 6.49
N CYS A 25 12.59 -2.07 6.68
CA CYS A 25 11.47 -2.92 6.31
C CYS A 25 11.28 -2.84 4.77
N GLU A 26 11.04 -3.97 4.11
CA GLU A 26 10.75 -4.08 2.66
C GLU A 26 9.27 -4.42 2.42
N PRO A 27 8.36 -3.45 2.59
CA PRO A 27 6.93 -3.71 2.60
C PRO A 27 6.43 -4.12 1.22
N THR A 28 6.13 -5.39 1.01
CA THR A 28 5.69 -6.01 -0.24
C THR A 28 4.25 -6.49 -0.14
N ALA A 29 3.34 -5.85 -0.87
CA ALA A 29 1.96 -6.29 -0.99
C ALA A 29 1.71 -6.92 -2.36
N ALA A 30 0.99 -8.03 -2.42
CA ALA A 30 0.59 -8.69 -3.66
C ALA A 30 -0.94 -8.80 -3.72
N PRO A 31 -1.57 -8.58 -4.88
CA PRO A 31 -3.01 -8.77 -5.02
C PRO A 31 -3.38 -10.24 -4.77
N THR A 32 -4.55 -10.48 -4.18
CA THR A 32 -5.08 -11.83 -3.96
C THR A 32 -6.24 -12.11 -4.90
N ALA A 33 -6.69 -13.36 -4.97
CA ALA A 33 -7.88 -13.73 -5.73
C ALA A 33 -9.16 -13.09 -5.15
N GLU A 34 -9.15 -12.74 -3.87
CA GLU A 34 -10.30 -12.24 -3.12
C GLU A 34 -10.35 -10.71 -3.05
N GLY A 35 -9.27 -10.01 -3.41
CA GLY A 35 -9.22 -8.57 -3.37
C GLY A 35 -7.82 -7.98 -3.33
N PRO A 36 -7.69 -6.70 -2.94
CA PRO A 36 -6.39 -6.05 -2.83
C PRO A 36 -5.62 -6.63 -1.63
N GLY A 37 -4.35 -6.96 -1.85
CA GLY A 37 -3.44 -7.25 -0.75
C GLY A 37 -2.98 -5.96 -0.09
N MET A 38 -2.52 -6.07 1.15
CA MET A 38 -2.06 -4.92 1.92
C MET A 38 -0.79 -5.23 2.69
N GLU A 39 0.06 -4.22 2.87
CA GLU A 39 1.19 -4.30 3.78
C GLU A 39 1.44 -2.97 4.49
N HIS A 40 1.98 -3.02 5.71
CA HIS A 40 2.41 -1.86 6.47
C HIS A 40 3.92 -1.93 6.76
N CYS A 41 4.67 -0.83 6.60
CA CYS A 41 6.01 -0.74 7.22
C CYS A 41 5.84 -0.40 8.70
N CYS A 42 6.80 -0.87 9.49
CA CYS A 42 7.06 -0.52 10.87
C CYS A 42 6.98 1.00 11.20
N CYS A 43 7.21 1.90 10.23
CA CYS A 43 7.09 3.35 10.39
C CYS A 43 5.67 3.91 10.18
N GLY A 44 4.66 3.05 10.02
CA GLY A 44 3.25 3.45 9.90
C GLY A 44 2.77 3.73 8.47
N LYS A 45 3.66 3.72 7.48
CA LYS A 45 3.28 3.75 6.05
C LYS A 45 2.53 2.47 5.67
N VAL A 46 1.48 2.61 4.87
CA VAL A 46 0.67 1.49 4.39
C VAL A 46 0.41 1.64 2.90
N HIS A 47 0.35 0.52 2.19
CA HIS A 47 -0.14 0.45 0.82
C HIS A 47 -0.98 -0.79 0.58
N PHE A 48 -1.84 -0.66 -0.44
CA PHE A 48 -2.73 -1.70 -0.94
C PHE A 48 -2.44 -1.91 -2.43
N VAL A 49 -2.53 -3.15 -2.89
CA VAL A 49 -2.23 -3.54 -4.27
C VAL A 49 -3.32 -4.48 -4.76
N GLY A 50 -3.95 -4.13 -5.88
CA GLY A 50 -5.02 -4.92 -6.48
C GLY A 50 -6.28 -4.11 -6.73
N ALA A 51 -7.29 -4.76 -7.31
CA ALA A 51 -8.55 -4.10 -7.63
C ALA A 51 -9.23 -3.55 -6.38
N GLY A 52 -9.56 -2.24 -6.38
CA GLY A 52 -10.22 -1.59 -5.25
C GLY A 52 -9.26 -1.20 -4.13
N ALA A 53 -7.95 -1.12 -4.40
CA ALA A 53 -6.94 -0.72 -3.43
C ALA A 53 -7.24 0.66 -2.81
N THR A 54 -7.73 1.62 -3.59
CA THR A 54 -8.09 2.95 -3.08
C THR A 54 -9.23 2.89 -2.07
N SER A 55 -10.29 2.14 -2.38
CA SER A 55 -11.43 1.96 -1.48
C SER A 55 -11.05 1.19 -0.22
N ALA A 56 -10.24 0.13 -0.37
CA ALA A 56 -9.74 -0.66 0.76
C ALA A 56 -8.86 0.18 1.69
N LEU A 57 -7.99 1.03 1.15
CA LEU A 57 -7.19 1.97 1.93
C LEU A 57 -8.06 2.96 2.71
N GLY A 58 -9.09 3.52 2.06
CA GLY A 58 -10.04 4.43 2.71
C GLY A 58 -10.71 3.77 3.92
N ASN A 59 -11.32 2.61 3.71
CA ASN A 59 -11.98 1.84 4.76
C ASN A 59 -11.02 1.49 5.90
N TYR A 60 -9.80 1.06 5.57
CA TYR A 60 -8.77 0.73 6.56
C TYR A 60 -8.40 1.92 7.46
N LEU A 61 -8.24 3.11 6.87
CA LEU A 61 -7.92 4.32 7.64
C LEU A 61 -9.11 4.78 8.48
N ASP A 62 -10.33 4.69 7.97
CA ASP A 62 -11.55 5.05 8.70
C ASP A 62 -11.77 4.13 9.91
N GLU A 63 -11.60 2.81 9.72
CA GLU A 63 -11.65 1.83 10.81
C GLU A 63 -10.57 2.09 11.87
N ARG A 64 -9.35 2.44 11.45
CA ARG A 64 -8.28 2.79 12.39
C ARG A 64 -8.59 4.05 13.17
N ALA A 65 -9.10 5.09 12.51
CA ALA A 65 -9.50 6.33 13.15
C ALA A 65 -10.63 6.11 14.17
N ALA A 66 -11.58 5.21 13.88
CA ALA A 66 -12.65 4.85 14.80
C ALA A 66 -12.15 4.11 16.06
N ARG A 67 -11.07 3.32 15.94
CA ARG A 67 -10.56 2.46 17.02
C ARG A 67 -9.47 3.11 17.86
N ARG A 68 -8.77 4.11 17.34
CA ARG A 68 -7.56 4.65 17.97
C ARG A 68 -7.79 6.07 18.48
N LYS A 69 -7.29 6.32 19.70
CA LYS A 69 -7.39 7.64 20.37
C LYS A 69 -6.60 8.74 19.68
N ARG A 70 -5.55 8.38 18.94
CA ARG A 70 -4.72 9.27 18.12
C ARG A 70 -4.32 8.51 16.87
N GLU A 71 -4.60 9.09 15.71
CA GLU A 71 -4.08 8.64 14.42
C GLU A 71 -3.25 9.77 13.80
N PRO A 72 -2.11 9.44 13.18
CA PRO A 72 -1.35 10.41 12.42
C PRO A 72 -2.16 10.84 11.20
N ARG A 73 -1.85 12.03 10.71
CA ARG A 73 -2.26 12.49 9.40
C ARG A 73 -1.45 11.74 8.36
N TYR A 74 -2.13 11.37 7.29
CA TYR A 74 -1.52 10.70 6.16
C TYR A 74 -1.66 11.57 4.92
N GLU A 75 -0.55 11.71 4.18
CA GLU A 75 -0.66 11.97 2.75
C GLU A 75 -1.11 10.67 2.08
N ARG A 76 -2.06 10.79 1.15
CA ARG A 76 -2.64 9.65 0.46
C ARG A 76 -2.51 9.84 -1.04
N GLY A 77 -2.39 8.75 -1.77
CA GLY A 77 -2.47 8.77 -3.20
C GLY A 77 -2.70 7.39 -3.78
N ALA A 78 -2.89 7.35 -5.09
CA ALA A 78 -3.02 6.13 -5.85
C ALA A 78 -2.19 6.24 -7.13
N THR A 79 -1.74 5.10 -7.62
CA THR A 79 -1.04 4.96 -8.89
C THR A 79 -1.37 3.59 -9.49
N SER A 80 -0.85 3.32 -10.69
CA SER A 80 -0.94 2.02 -11.33
C SER A 80 0.46 1.51 -11.61
N VAL A 81 0.69 0.22 -11.38
CA VAL A 81 1.91 -0.49 -11.74
C VAL A 81 1.57 -1.70 -12.58
N THR A 82 2.48 -2.14 -13.45
CA THR A 82 2.26 -3.34 -14.26
C THR A 82 2.73 -4.57 -13.49
N LEU A 83 1.82 -5.46 -13.11
CA LEU A 83 2.13 -6.78 -12.51
C LEU A 83 1.64 -7.88 -13.45
N ALA A 84 2.44 -8.91 -13.71
CA ALA A 84 2.08 -10.01 -14.60
C ALA A 84 1.55 -9.54 -15.98
N GLY A 85 2.09 -8.43 -16.50
CA GLY A 85 1.64 -7.81 -17.75
C GLY A 85 0.28 -7.09 -17.70
N LYS A 86 -0.29 -6.88 -16.51
CA LYS A 86 -1.57 -6.20 -16.30
C LYS A 86 -1.42 -4.94 -15.44
N PRO A 87 -2.12 -3.85 -15.78
CA PRO A 87 -2.18 -2.68 -14.90
C PRO A 87 -2.89 -3.07 -13.60
N THR A 88 -2.22 -2.83 -12.49
CA THR A 88 -2.68 -3.11 -11.14
C THR A 88 -2.67 -1.83 -10.33
N GLU A 89 -3.80 -1.52 -9.69
CA GLU A 89 -3.96 -0.36 -8.83
C GLU A 89 -3.10 -0.52 -7.57
N VAL A 90 -2.46 0.58 -7.17
CA VAL A 90 -1.72 0.70 -5.91
C VAL A 90 -2.20 1.95 -5.21
N ALA A 91 -2.71 1.81 -3.99
CA ALA A 91 -3.10 2.93 -3.14
C ALA A 91 -2.17 2.99 -1.92
N TRP A 92 -1.81 4.18 -1.48
CA TRP A 92 -0.85 4.38 -0.37
C TRP A 92 -1.26 5.50 0.56
N ALA A 93 -0.87 5.36 1.83
CA ALA A 93 -1.01 6.39 2.85
C ALA A 93 0.24 6.45 3.73
N PHE A 94 0.96 7.57 3.66
CA PHE A 94 2.22 7.79 4.35
C PHE A 94 2.07 8.88 5.43
N PRO A 95 2.51 8.64 6.68
CA PRO A 95 2.43 9.64 7.74
C PRO A 95 3.18 10.93 7.38
N ILE A 96 2.62 12.08 7.75
CA ILE A 96 3.21 13.41 7.51
C ILE A 96 3.46 14.22 8.80
N ASP A 97 3.28 13.60 9.96
CA ASP A 97 3.49 14.21 11.28
C ASP A 97 4.80 13.76 11.92
#